data_AF-A0A6I5ISG7-F1
#
_entry.id   AF-A0A6I5ISG7-F1
#
_cell.length_a   1.000
_cell.length_b   1.000
_cell.length_c   1.000
_cell.angle_alpha   90.00
_cell.angle_beta   90.00
_cell.angle_gamma   90.00
#
_symmetry.space_group_name_H-M   'P 1'
#
loop_
_entity.id
_entity.type
_entity.pdbx_description
1 polymer ?
#
loop_
_entity_poly.entity_id
_entity_poly.type
_entity_poly.pdbx_seq_one_letter_code
_entity_poly.pdbx_strand_id
1 'polypeptide(L)' 'MNINTIKEHFSIIRDERQSAKVDYPLFDILFGSICAVIAGGQGWTDIREYVLGHHEWFLKQGLFENGVPV' A
#
# COMPACT_ATOMS: atom_id res chain seq x y z
N MET A 1 13.40 -0.54 9.43
CA MET A 1 11.99 -0.24 9.76
C MET A 1 11.29 -1.56 10.00
N ASN A 2 10.51 -1.70 11.08
CA ASN A 2 9.73 -2.92 11.32
C ASN A 2 8.32 -2.72 10.74
N ILE A 3 8.06 -3.31 9.58
CA ILE A 3 6.77 -3.16 8.90
C ILE A 3 5.62 -3.82 9.68
N ASN A 4 5.93 -4.84 10.48
CA ASN A 4 4.93 -5.55 11.28
C ASN A 4 4.37 -4.67 12.39
N THR A 5 5.20 -3.82 13.00
CA THR A 5 4.74 -2.84 14.01
C THR A 5 3.77 -1.82 13.39
N ILE A 6 4.05 -1.37 12.17
CA ILE A 6 3.15 -0.47 11.44
C ILE A 6 1.85 -1.21 11.10
N LYS A 7 1.95 -2.44 10.58
CA LYS A 7 0.78 -3.28 10.26
C LYS A 7 -0.12 -3.52 11.47
N GLU A 8 0.48 -3.77 12.64
CA GLU A 8 -0.25 -3.94 13.90
C GLU A 8 -0.97 -2.64 14.32
N HIS A 9 -0.32 -1.48 14.19
CA HIS A 9 -0.97 -0.20 14.47
C HIS A 9 -2.19 0.05 13.57
N PHE A 10 -2.10 -0.37 12.30
CA PHE A 10 -3.19 -0.25 11.32
C PHE A 10 -4.29 -1.31 11.49
N SER A 11 -4.11 -2.31 12.35
CA SER A 11 -5.11 -3.38 12.58
C SER A 11 -6.45 -2.88 13.14
N ILE A 12 -6.48 -1.67 13.70
CA ILE A 12 -7.70 -1.00 14.14
C ILE A 12 -8.62 -0.60 12.98
N ILE A 13 -8.08 -0.42 11.78
CA ILE A 13 -8.84 -0.04 10.60
C ILE A 13 -9.50 -1.28 10.01
N ARG A 14 -10.84 -1.31 10.03
CA ARG A 14 -11.62 -2.37 9.39
C ARG A 14 -11.69 -2.14 7.89
N ASP A 15 -11.57 -3.24 7.15
CA ASP A 15 -11.75 -3.22 5.70
C ASP A 15 -13.23 -3.34 5.35
N GLU A 16 -13.88 -2.18 5.18
CA GLU A 16 -15.30 -2.08 4.78
C GLU A 16 -15.48 -2.16 3.25
N ARG A 17 -14.41 -2.44 2.48
CA ARG A 17 -14.51 -2.59 1.03
C ARG A 17 -15.30 -3.84 0.68
N GLN A 18 -16.04 -3.79 -0.42
CA GLN A 18 -16.81 -4.93 -0.92
C GLN A 18 -15.85 -6.07 -1.29
N SER A 19 -15.88 -7.20 -0.58
CA SER A 19 -14.89 -8.28 -0.71
C SER A 19 -14.77 -8.84 -2.15
N ALA A 20 -15.84 -8.83 -2.94
CA ALA A 20 -15.84 -9.25 -4.34
C ALA A 20 -15.11 -8.27 -5.30
N LYS A 21 -14.64 -7.13 -4.79
CA LYS A 21 -13.95 -6.05 -5.54
C LYS A 21 -12.61 -5.69 -4.91
N VAL A 22 -12.01 -6.61 -4.15
CA VAL A 22 -10.73 -6.40 -3.47
C VAL A 22 -9.68 -7.32 -4.08
N ASP A 23 -8.81 -6.74 -4.90
CA ASP A 23 -7.65 -7.44 -5.47
C ASP A 23 -6.39 -7.28 -4.61
N TYR A 24 -6.37 -6.25 -3.75
CA TYR A 24 -5.19 -5.85 -2.97
C TYR A 24 -5.51 -5.72 -1.48
N PRO A 25 -4.62 -6.21 -0.58
CA PRO A 25 -4.78 -6.01 0.86
C PRO A 25 -4.90 -4.53 1.21
N LEU A 26 -5.79 -4.19 2.16
CA LEU A 26 -6.01 -2.79 2.56
C LEU A 26 -4.71 -2.15 3.07
N PHE A 27 -3.93 -2.92 3.83
CA PHE A 27 -2.68 -2.43 4.39
C PHE A 27 -1.67 -2.01 3.32
N ASP A 28 -1.54 -2.78 2.24
CA ASP A 28 -0.63 -2.47 1.13
C ASP A 28 -0.99 -1.12 0.53
N ILE A 29 -2.28 -0.89 0.25
CA ILE A 29 -2.80 0.37 -0.28
C ILE A 29 -2.53 1.53 0.67
N LEU A 30 -2.89 1.40 1.95
CA LEU A 30 -2.69 2.46 2.95
C LEU A 30 -1.21 2.81 3.11
N PHE A 31 -0.34 1.80 3.20
CA PHE A 31 1.08 2.00 3.39
C PHE A 31 1.74 2.63 2.16
N GLY A 32 1.42 2.14 0.96
CA GLY A 32 1.90 2.72 -0.30
C GLY A 32 1.45 4.17 -0.49
N SER A 33 0.19 4.49 -0.18
CA SER A 33 -0.33 5.85 -0.21
C SER A 33 0.42 6.78 0.75
N ILE A 34 0.71 6.35 1.97
CA ILE A 34 1.46 7.16 2.94
C ILE A 34 2.88 7.44 2.44
N CYS A 35 3.59 6.41 1.95
CA CYS A 35 4.93 6.59 1.40
C CYS A 35 4.95 7.59 0.24
N ALA A 36 4.00 7.47 -0.69
CA ALA A 36 3.91 8.36 -1.84
C ALA A 36 3.55 9.80 -1.44
N VAL A 37 2.61 9.99 -0.51
CA VAL A 37 2.23 11.34 -0.01
C VAL A 37 3.40 12.00 0.73
N ILE A 38 4.15 11.25 1.55
CA ILE A 38 5.37 11.76 2.20
C ILE A 38 6.43 12.15 1.15
N ALA A 39 6.52 11.41 0.04
CA ALA A 39 7.40 11.71 -1.08
C ALA A 39 6.90 12.87 -1.97
N GLY A 40 5.77 13.51 -1.64
CA GLY A 40 5.22 14.67 -2.33
C GLY A 40 4.11 14.37 -3.34
N GLY A 41 3.70 13.11 -3.49
CA GLY A 41 2.58 12.72 -4.36
C GLY A 41 1.26 13.34 -3.91
N GLN A 42 0.47 13.82 -4.86
CA GLN A 42 -0.77 14.57 -4.60
C GLN A 42 -2.03 13.79 -5.00
N GLY A 43 -1.90 12.75 -5.83
CA GLY A 43 -3.05 11.99 -6.31
C GLY A 43 -2.76 10.50 -6.53
N TRP A 44 -3.80 9.78 -6.97
CA TRP A 44 -3.73 8.33 -7.21
C TRP A 44 -2.72 7.94 -8.28
N THR A 45 -2.55 8.76 -9.32
CA THR A 45 -1.51 8.55 -10.32
C THR A 45 -0.12 8.62 -9.68
N ASP A 46 0.17 9.63 -8.87
CA ASP A 46 1.47 9.75 -8.20
C ASP A 46 1.71 8.60 -7.23
N ILE A 47 0.67 8.16 -6.50
CA ILE A 47 0.74 7.00 -5.61
C ILE A 47 1.10 5.74 -6.42
N ARG A 48 0.41 5.50 -7.53
CA ARG A 48 0.69 4.37 -8.43
C ARG A 48 2.11 4.42 -8.96
N GLU A 49 2.54 5.55 -9.50
CA GLU A 49 3.90 5.70 -10.05
C GLU A 49 4.97 5.53 -8.98
N TYR A 50 4.72 6.00 -7.76
CA TYR A 50 5.64 5.78 -6.64
C TYR A 50 5.76 4.30 -6.30
N VAL A 51 4.64 3.58 -6.15
CA VAL A 51 4.64 2.15 -5.85
C VAL A 51 5.30 1.37 -6.99
N LEU A 52 5.03 1.73 -8.24
CA LEU A 52 5.62 1.10 -9.42
C LEU A 52 7.14 1.31 -9.47
N GLY A 53 7.61 2.54 -9.26
CA GLY A 53 9.04 2.86 -9.26
C GLY A 53 9.85 2.21 -8.12
N HIS A 54 9.17 1.79 -7.04
CA HIS A 54 9.79 1.15 -5.88
C HIS A 54 9.29 -0.28 -5.64
N HIS A 55 8.67 -0.92 -6.63
CA HIS A 55 7.94 -2.19 -6.44
C HIS A 55 8.82 -3.31 -5.88
N GLU A 56 10.08 -3.42 -6.35
CA GLU A 56 11.04 -4.39 -5.80
C GLU A 56 11.29 -4.21 -4.30
N TRP A 57 11.30 -2.97 -3.80
CA TRP A 57 11.47 -2.70 -2.39
C TRP A 57 10.24 -3.14 -1.60
N PHE A 58 9.04 -2.86 -2.09
CA PHE A 58 7.79 -3.29 -1.47
C PHE A 58 7.66 -4.81 -1.41
N LEU A 59 8.01 -5.51 -2.49
CA LEU A 59 8.02 -6.98 -2.55
C LEU A 59 8.96 -7.59 -1.51
N LYS A 60 10.15 -7.00 -1.29
CA LYS A 60 11.08 -7.44 -0.23
C LYS A 60 10.49 -7.29 1.17
N GLN A 61 9.45 -6.46 1.35
CA GLN A 61 8.72 -6.31 2.61
C GLN A 61 7.45 -7.17 2.68
N GLY A 62 7.14 -7.98 1.66
CA GLY A 62 5.91 -8.76 1.58
C GLY A 62 4.66 -7.92 1.29
N LEU A 63 4.81 -6.82 0.55
CA LEU A 63 3.73 -5.93 0.13
C LEU A 63 3.59 -5.91 -1.39
N PHE A 64 2.38 -5.65 -1.88
CA PHE A 64 2.04 -5.57 -3.30
C PHE A 64 2.41 -6.85 -4.09
N GLU A 65 2.22 -8.02 -3.46
CA GLU A 65 2.47 -9.33 -4.08
C GLU A 65 1.53 -9.60 -5.26
N ASN A 66 0.31 -9.04 -5.22
CA ASN A 66 -0.67 -9.10 -6.32
C ASN A 66 -0.43 -8.07 -7.43
N GLY A 67 0.72 -7.37 -7.39
CA GLY A 67 1.04 -6.29 -8.33
C GLY A 67 0.68 -4.90 -7.81
N VAL A 68 0.78 -3.91 -8.70
CA VAL A 68 0.49 -2.50 -8.41
C VAL A 68 -0.92 -2.15 -8.85
N PRO A 69 -1.75 -1.52 -8.00
CA PRO A 69 -3.09 -1.08 -8.37
C PRO A 69 -3.09 -0.23 -9.65
N VAL A 70 -4.10 -0.45 -10.49
CA VAL A 70 -4.37 0.28 -11.74
C VAL A 70 -5.48 1.29 -11.56
#